data_AF-A0A525BY39-F1
#
_entry.id   AF-A0A525BY39-F1
#
_cell.length_a   1.000
_cell.length_b   1.000
_cell.length_c   1.000
_cell.angle_alpha   90.00
_cell.angle_beta   90.00
_cell.angle_gamma   90.00
#
_symmetry.space_group_name_H-M   'P 1'
#
loop_
_entity.id
_entity.type
_entity.pdbx_description
1 polymer ?
#
loop_
_entity_poly.entity_id
_entity_poly.type
_entity_poly.pdbx_seq_one_letter_code
_entity_poly.pdbx_strand_id
1 'polypeptide(L)'
;MDLHHWLVNLAVQAGQVGVESEWEGWPFGHGGFWPSVARLAFMAAILVGIGLFLRYLFGPGGPMRGEGFETVQEAQERRAAEAEADPRQAEASETPKLAPDSDPNHE
;
A
#
# COMPACT_ATOMS: atom_id res chain seq x y z
N MET A 1 -39.71 4.04 -39.52
CA MET A 1 -39.20 4.42 -38.19
C MET A 1 -37.76 3.93 -38.11
N ASP A 2 -36.81 4.86 -38.16
CA ASP A 2 -35.40 4.59 -38.42
C ASP A 2 -34.62 4.21 -37.16
N LEU A 3 -33.94 3.07 -37.21
CA LEU A 3 -33.08 2.52 -36.15
C LEU A 3 -32.01 3.52 -35.69
N HIS A 4 -31.52 4.36 -36.61
CA HIS A 4 -30.52 5.38 -36.33
C HIS A 4 -31.03 6.46 -35.36
N HIS A 5 -32.30 6.84 -35.44
CA HIS A 5 -32.86 7.87 -34.57
C HIS A 5 -33.07 7.33 -33.15
N TRP A 6 -33.36 6.03 -33.02
CA TRP A 6 -33.43 5.34 -31.72
C TRP A 6 -32.04 5.23 -31.06
N LEU A 7 -31.00 4.88 -31.82
CA LEU A 7 -29.62 4.79 -31.32
C LEU A 7 -29.06 6.16 -30.89
N VAL A 8 -29.33 7.21 -31.66
CA VAL A 8 -28.90 8.57 -31.31
C VAL A 8 -29.60 9.05 -30.03
N ASN A 9 -30.90 8.77 -29.87
CA ASN A 9 -31.61 9.17 -28.67
C ASN A 9 -31.15 8.39 -27.42
N LEU A 10 -30.78 7.11 -27.58
CA LEU A 10 -30.17 6.30 -26.52
C LEU A 10 -28.79 6.83 -26.11
N ALA A 11 -27.95 7.20 -27.09
CA ALA A 11 -26.64 7.78 -26.82
C ALA A 11 -26.72 9.15 -26.15
N VAL A 12 -27.71 9.97 -26.52
CA VAL A 12 -27.97 11.27 -25.88
C VAL A 12 -28.50 11.11 -24.46
N GLN A 13 -29.35 10.11 -24.19
CA GLN A 13 -29.83 9.82 -22.83
C GLN A 13 -28.74 9.24 -21.92
N ALA A 14 -27.83 8.41 -22.45
CA ALA A 14 -26.72 7.85 -21.68
C ALA A 14 -25.69 8.92 -21.23
N GLY A 15 -25.62 10.07 -21.91
CA GLY A 15 -24.74 11.19 -21.54
C GLY A 15 -25.39 12.26 -20.64
N GLN A 16 -26.68 12.14 -20.32
CA GLN A 16 -27.47 13.15 -19.59
C GLN A 16 -27.96 12.65 -18.22
N VAL A 17 -27.50 11.50 -17.75
CA VAL A 17 -27.58 11.18 -16.32
C VAL A 17 -26.55 12.07 -15.64
N GLY A 18 -26.97 13.28 -15.30
CA GLY A 18 -26.23 14.16 -14.42
C GLY A 18 -25.96 13.38 -13.15
N VAL A 19 -24.75 12.85 -13.04
CA VAL A 19 -24.16 12.46 -11.77
C VAL A 19 -24.03 13.80 -11.05
N GLU A 20 -25.08 14.25 -10.36
CA GLU A 20 -24.91 15.12 -9.19
C GLU A 20 -23.78 14.45 -8.44
N SER A 21 -22.62 15.10 -8.46
CA SER A 21 -21.41 14.41 -8.06
C SER A 21 -21.65 14.00 -6.62
N GLU A 22 -21.64 12.71 -6.30
CA GLU A 22 -21.76 12.21 -4.92
C GLU A 22 -20.75 12.87 -3.97
N TRP A 23 -19.77 13.58 -4.54
CA TRP A 23 -18.78 14.44 -3.92
C TRP A 23 -19.28 15.83 -3.48
N GLU A 24 -20.54 16.21 -3.74
CA GLU A 24 -21.13 17.48 -3.29
C GLU A 24 -21.33 17.55 -1.77
N GLY A 25 -21.46 16.39 -1.11
CA GLY A 25 -21.60 16.30 0.35
C GLY A 25 -20.30 16.46 1.15
N TRP A 26 -19.14 16.65 0.49
CA TRP A 26 -17.86 16.68 1.19
C TRP A 26 -17.69 17.98 2.00
N PRO A 27 -17.26 17.92 3.28
CA PRO A 27 -17.25 19.07 4.19
C PRO A 27 -16.32 20.22 3.77
N PHE A 28 -15.47 20.00 2.77
CA PHE A 28 -14.53 21.01 2.28
C PHE A 28 -14.93 21.64 0.93
N GLY A 29 -16.12 21.33 0.37
CA GLY A 29 -16.63 21.91 -0.89
C GLY A 29 -15.81 21.52 -2.13
N HIS A 30 -16.22 21.92 -3.33
CA HIS A 30 -15.57 21.60 -4.61
C HIS A 30 -15.08 22.85 -5.37
N GLY A 31 -13.93 22.71 -6.05
CA GLY A 31 -13.30 23.79 -6.83
C GLY A 31 -12.57 24.81 -5.96
N GLY A 32 -11.40 25.27 -6.43
CA GLY A 32 -10.60 26.31 -5.76
C GLY A 32 -9.44 25.80 -4.91
N PHE A 33 -8.49 26.70 -4.65
CA PHE A 33 -7.24 26.42 -3.93
C PHE A 33 -7.49 26.05 -2.46
N TRP A 34 -8.30 26.83 -1.74
CA TRP A 34 -8.53 26.65 -0.30
C TRP A 34 -9.21 25.32 0.07
N PRO A 35 -10.32 24.91 -0.58
CA PRO A 35 -10.90 23.57 -0.46
C PRO A 35 -9.90 22.44 -0.67
N SER A 36 -9.03 22.58 -1.68
CA SER A 36 -8.04 21.56 -2.02
C SER A 36 -6.97 21.42 -0.94
N VAL A 37 -6.50 22.56 -0.40
CA VAL A 37 -5.56 22.59 0.73
C VAL A 37 -6.20 22.01 1.99
N ALA A 38 -7.46 22.32 2.28
CA ALA A 38 -8.16 21.78 3.44
C ALA A 38 -8.30 20.25 3.38
N ARG A 39 -8.60 19.68 2.21
CA ARG A 39 -8.62 18.22 1.99
C ARG A 39 -7.25 17.59 2.22
N LEU A 40 -6.20 18.20 1.69
CA LEU A 40 -4.82 17.74 1.89
C LEU A 40 -4.41 17.80 3.36
N ALA A 41 -4.71 18.90 4.04
CA ALA A 41 -4.44 19.07 5.46
C ALA A 41 -5.19 18.05 6.31
N PHE A 42 -6.46 17.77 5.97
CA PHE A 42 -7.26 16.75 6.65
C PHE A 42 -6.69 15.34 6.45
N MET A 43 -6.32 14.98 5.21
CA MET A 43 -5.63 13.71 4.93
C MET A 43 -4.31 13.60 5.70
N ALA A 44 -3.50 14.67 5.68
CA ALA A 44 -2.23 14.70 6.41
C ALA A 44 -2.44 14.55 7.93
N ALA A 45 -3.46 15.20 8.49
CA ALA A 45 -3.80 15.09 9.91
C ALA A 45 -4.19 13.66 10.29
N ILE A 46 -5.01 12.99 9.46
CA ILE A 46 -5.37 11.58 9.67
C ILE A 46 -4.13 10.69 9.59
N LEU A 47 -3.29 10.85 8.58
CA LEU A 47 -2.08 10.04 8.40
C LEU A 47 -1.11 10.21 9.57
N VAL A 48 -0.89 11.44 10.02
CA VAL A 48 -0.07 11.73 11.21
C VAL A 48 -0.72 11.10 12.45
N GLY A 49 -2.03 11.21 12.61
CA GLY A 49 -2.77 10.59 13.72
C GLY A 49 -2.62 9.08 13.76
N ILE A 50 -2.81 8.40 12.61
CA ILE A 50 -2.60 6.96 12.46
C ILE A 50 -1.14 6.60 12.74
N GLY A 51 -0.18 7.35 12.18
CA GLY A 51 1.24 7.14 12.42
C GLY A 51 1.61 7.23 13.90
N LEU A 52 1.10 8.23 14.62
CA LEU A 52 1.29 8.37 16.06
C LEU A 52 0.60 7.27 16.84
N PHE A 53 -0.61 6.87 16.44
CA PHE A 53 -1.34 5.77 17.07
C PHE A 53 -0.60 4.44 16.93
N LEU A 54 -0.11 4.11 15.73
CA LEU A 54 0.73 2.95 15.48
C LEU A 54 2.06 3.05 16.22
N ARG A 55 2.67 4.25 16.27
CA ARG A 55 3.90 4.50 17.02
C ARG A 55 3.70 4.37 18.53
N TYR A 56 2.50 4.61 19.04
CA TYR A 56 2.15 4.39 20.43
C TYR A 56 1.92 2.89 20.71
N LEU A 57 1.17 2.22 19.82
CA LEU A 57 0.77 0.83 19.99
C LEU A 57 1.92 -0.17 19.76
N PHE A 58 2.77 0.08 18.76
CA PHE A 58 3.89 -0.77 18.34
C PHE A 58 5.27 -0.15 18.60
N GLY A 59 5.34 1.06 19.16
CA GLY A 59 6.61 1.68 19.51
C GLY A 59 7.33 1.00 20.68
N PRO A 60 8.55 1.45 21.03
CA PRO A 60 9.22 1.08 22.28
C PRO A 60 8.30 1.28 23.48
N GLY A 61 7.90 0.18 24.13
CA GLY A 61 6.98 0.18 25.27
C GLY A 61 5.49 0.10 24.94
N GLY A 62 5.11 -0.16 23.68
CA GLY A 62 3.71 -0.31 23.28
C GLY A 62 3.05 -1.58 23.86
N PRO A 63 1.79 -1.52 24.32
CA PRO A 63 1.13 -2.64 25.02
C PRO A 63 0.80 -3.84 24.13
N MET A 64 0.79 -3.66 22.79
CA MET A 64 0.60 -4.76 21.83
C MET A 64 1.91 -5.37 21.33
N ARG A 65 3.05 -4.94 21.87
CA ARG A 65 4.36 -5.56 21.64
C ARG A 65 4.45 -6.84 22.48
N GLY A 66 3.66 -7.85 22.11
CA GLY A 66 3.74 -9.18 22.70
C GLY A 66 5.09 -9.84 22.42
N GLU A 67 5.41 -10.90 23.17
CA GLU A 67 6.71 -11.61 23.19
C GLU A 67 7.22 -12.14 21.84
N GLY A 68 6.44 -12.04 20.75
CA GLY A 68 6.83 -12.45 19.39
C GLY A 68 7.14 -11.31 18.42
N PHE A 69 7.06 -10.04 18.83
CA PHE A 69 7.45 -8.89 17.99
C PHE A 69 8.94 -8.59 18.18
N GLU A 70 9.79 -9.34 17.47
CA GLU A 70 11.22 -9.03 17.37
C GLU A 70 11.44 -7.75 16.57
N THR A 71 12.32 -6.88 17.04
CA THR A 71 12.80 -5.77 16.21
C THR A 71 13.67 -6.28 15.08
N VAL A 72 13.81 -5.50 14.00
CA VAL A 72 14.79 -5.78 12.95
C VAL A 72 16.20 -5.91 13.55
N GLN A 73 16.49 -5.17 14.62
CA GLN A 73 17.76 -5.21 15.33
C GLN A 73 17.94 -6.53 16.11
N GLU A 74 16.96 -6.94 16.92
CA GLU A 74 17.00 -8.23 17.63
C GLU A 74 17.03 -9.43 16.66
N ALA A 75 16.29 -9.35 15.56
CA ALA A 75 16.31 -10.39 14.52
C ALA A 75 17.69 -10.48 13.85
N GLN A 76 18.37 -9.35 13.63
CA GLN A 76 19.74 -9.33 13.11
C GLN A 76 20.76 -9.84 14.13
N GLU A 77 20.63 -9.44 15.40
CA GLU A 77 21.51 -9.90 16.48
C GLU A 77 21.37 -11.40 16.70
N ARG A 78 20.14 -11.94 16.68
CA ARG A 78 19.90 -13.39 16.74
C ARG A 78 20.53 -14.12 15.56
N ARG A 79 20.35 -13.62 14.33
CA ARG A 79 20.96 -14.23 13.13
C ARG A 79 22.49 -14.18 13.19
N ALA A 80 23.07 -13.09 13.70
CA ALA A 80 24.50 -12.97 13.89
C ALA A 80 25.01 -13.97 14.93
N ALA A 81 24.31 -14.11 16.06
CA ALA A 81 24.63 -15.09 17.10
C ALA A 81 24.48 -16.55 16.61
N GLU A 82 23.47 -16.84 15.79
CA GLU A 82 23.26 -18.16 15.18
C GLU A 82 24.32 -18.47 14.12
N ALA A 83 24.73 -17.49 13.32
CA ALA A 83 25.82 -17.62 12.36
C ALA A 83 27.18 -17.83 13.03
N GLU A 84 27.41 -17.21 14.19
CA GLU A 84 28.61 -17.43 15.00
C GLU A 84 28.62 -18.83 15.67
N ALA A 85 27.44 -19.31 16.08
CA ALA A 85 27.28 -20.64 16.70
C ALA A 85 27.37 -21.80 15.68
N ASP A 86 26.89 -21.61 14.45
CA ASP A 86 26.96 -22.62 13.38
C ASP A 86 27.30 -21.97 12.02
N PRO A 87 28.59 -21.89 11.65
CA PRO A 87 29.01 -21.24 10.41
C PRO A 87 28.49 -21.93 9.14
N ARG A 88 27.99 -23.17 9.22
CA ARG A 88 27.43 -23.90 8.06
C ARG A 88 26.04 -23.40 7.67
N GLN A 89 25.30 -22.78 8.59
CA GLN A 89 23.97 -22.22 8.29
C GLN A 89 24.06 -20.86 7.62
N ALA A 90 25.11 -20.08 7.92
CA ALA A 90 25.42 -18.83 7.22
C ALA A 90 25.64 -19.06 5.72
N GLU A 91 26.39 -20.11 5.37
CA GLU A 91 26.66 -20.48 3.96
C GLU A 91 25.40 -20.99 3.23
N ALA A 92 24.49 -21.67 3.94
CA ALA A 92 23.22 -22.15 3.36
C ALA A 92 22.22 -21.01 3.05
N SER A 93 22.28 -19.91 3.80
CA SER A 93 21.47 -18.71 3.53
C SER A 93 21.99 -17.83 2.39
N GLU A 94 23.19 -18.11 1.86
CA GLU A 94 23.88 -17.31 0.84
C GLU A 94 23.87 -17.94 -0.58
N THR A 95 23.10 -19.01 -0.84
CA THR A 95 23.05 -19.62 -2.18
C THR A 95 21.95 -19.05 -3.10
N PRO A 96 22.24 -18.89 -4.41
CA PRO A 96 22.00 -17.62 -5.10
C PRO A 96 20.74 -17.57 -5.96
N LYS A 97 20.18 -16.37 -6.05
CA LYS A 97 19.33 -15.93 -7.17
C LYS A 97 20.13 -16.05 -8.48
N LEU A 98 19.53 -16.74 -9.47
CA LEU A 98 19.99 -17.03 -10.85
C LEU A 98 20.88 -18.27 -11.05
N ALA A 99 20.22 -19.38 -11.39
CA ALA A 99 20.63 -20.18 -12.54
C ALA A 99 19.43 -20.29 -13.49
N PRO A 100 19.26 -19.40 -14.48
CA PRO A 100 18.45 -19.72 -15.64
C PRO A 100 19.18 -20.82 -16.43
N ASP A 101 18.60 -22.02 -16.35
CA ASP A 101 18.55 -23.03 -17.40
C ASP A 101 18.80 -22.46 -18.80
N SER A 102 19.93 -22.85 -19.41
CA SER A 102 20.02 -23.23 -20.83
C SER A 102 21.46 -23.60 -21.20
N ASP A 103 21.78 -24.90 -21.20
CA ASP A 103 22.82 -25.46 -22.08
C ASP A 103 22.15 -26.51 -22.98
N PRO A 104 21.80 -26.16 -24.23
CA PRO A 104 21.12 -27.04 -25.16
C PRO A 104 22.16 -27.80 -25.99
N ASN A 105 22.97 -28.68 -25.39
CA ASN A 105 23.83 -29.61 -26.14
C ASN A 105 24.09 -30.89 -25.36
N HIS A 106 23.06 -31.72 -25.28
CA HIS A 106 23.22 -33.17 -25.20
C HIS A 106 22.21 -33.79 -26.15
N GLU A 107 22.65 -34.06 -27.38
CA GLU A 107 22.54 -35.34 -28.14
C GLU A 107 23.17 -35.19 -29.53
#